data_AF-A0AB33J957-F1
#
_entry.id   AF-A0AB33J957-F1
#
_cell.length_a   1.000
_cell.length_b   1.000
_cell.length_c   1.000
_cell.angle_alpha   90.00
_cell.angle_beta   90.00
_cell.angle_gamma   90.00
#
_symmetry.space_group_name_H-M   'P 1'
#
loop_
_entity.id
_entity.type
_entity.pdbx_description
1 polymer ?
#
loop_
_entity_poly.entity_id
_entity_poly.type
_entity_poly.pdbx_seq_one_letter_code
_entity_poly.pdbx_strand_id
1 'polypeptide(L)'
;MFSNDRNIDNIGQLVEVVKHYIGLQSEYVKLDVIDKIVRLFTAIAIAAAFALLLLLALIYLSFALAYALQPALGSVGAFGLVAGVYIFILILFVAFRKAWIERPLVRFLASLLMSK
;
A
#
# COMPACT_ATOMS: atom_id res chain seq x y z
N MET A 1 33.14 -24.15 49.82
CA MET A 1 33.65 -23.83 48.47
C MET A 1 33.13 -24.87 47.47
N PHE A 2 31.81 -25.05 47.29
CA PHE A 2 31.25 -26.11 46.42
C PHE A 2 29.82 -25.84 45.94
N SER A 3 29.49 -24.58 45.62
CA SER A 3 28.15 -24.24 45.11
C SER A 3 28.18 -23.42 43.81
N ASN A 4 29.36 -23.06 43.32
CA ASN A 4 29.49 -22.22 42.12
C ASN A 4 29.57 -23.03 40.82
N ASP A 5 30.12 -24.25 40.86
CA ASP A 5 30.40 -25.03 39.65
C ASP A 5 29.13 -25.62 39.00
N ARG A 6 28.14 -26.06 39.80
CA ARG A 6 26.86 -26.57 39.26
C ARG A 6 25.99 -25.51 38.58
N ASN A 7 26.19 -24.23 38.92
CA ASN A 7 25.41 -23.14 38.36
C ASN A 7 25.94 -22.73 36.98
N ILE A 8 27.24 -22.89 36.75
CA ILE A 8 27.90 -22.57 35.48
C ILE A 8 27.51 -23.58 34.39
N ASP A 9 27.42 -24.87 34.73
CA ASP A 9 26.96 -25.92 33.80
C ASP A 9 25.48 -25.75 33.38
N ASN A 10 24.61 -25.37 34.32
CA ASN A 10 23.20 -25.07 34.03
C ASN A 10 23.05 -23.83 33.14
N ILE A 11 23.89 -22.78 33.34
CA ILE A 11 23.88 -21.60 32.48
C ILE A 11 24.37 -21.95 31.07
N GLY A 12 25.36 -22.84 30.93
CA GLY A 12 25.83 -23.35 29.64
C GLY A 12 24.73 -24.08 28.85
N GLN A 13 23.99 -24.97 29.51
CA GLN A 13 22.86 -25.67 28.89
C GLN A 13 21.70 -24.72 28.51
N LEU A 14 21.41 -23.71 29.34
CA LEU A 14 20.40 -22.70 29.02
C LEU A 14 20.78 -21.87 27.79
N VAL A 15 22.06 -21.48 27.66
CA VAL A 15 22.55 -20.75 26.48
C VAL A 15 22.46 -21.60 25.21
N GLU A 16 22.72 -22.90 25.30
CA GLU A 16 22.62 -23.84 24.18
C GLU A 16 21.18 -24.05 23.72
N VAL A 17 20.24 -24.21 24.65
CA VAL A 17 18.80 -24.32 24.36
C VAL A 17 18.27 -23.02 23.76
N VAL A 18 18.68 -21.85 24.28
CA VAL A 18 18.32 -20.54 23.71
C VAL A 18 18.89 -20.36 22.29
N LYS A 19 20.13 -20.80 22.05
CA LYS A 19 20.74 -20.79 20.70
C LYS A 19 19.95 -21.64 19.70
N HIS A 20 19.52 -22.83 20.12
CA HIS A 20 18.74 -23.71 19.26
C HIS A 20 17.34 -23.14 18.99
N TYR A 21 16.71 -22.51 19.99
CA TYR A 21 15.41 -21.84 19.85
C TYR A 21 15.47 -20.62 18.91
N ILE A 22 16.51 -19.79 19.05
CA ILE A 22 16.74 -18.63 18.16
C ILE A 22 17.03 -19.08 16.72
N GLY A 23 17.74 -20.20 16.54
CA GLY A 23 18.01 -20.79 15.23
C GLY A 23 16.73 -21.18 14.49
N LEU A 24 15.81 -21.87 15.17
CA LEU A 24 14.53 -22.29 14.60
C LEU A 24 13.58 -21.09 14.38
N GLN A 25 13.51 -20.18 15.34
CA GLN A 25 12.70 -18.97 15.26
C GLN A 25 13.14 -18.04 14.11
N SER A 26 14.43 -18.01 13.80
CA SER A 26 14.98 -17.27 12.64
C SER A 26 14.41 -17.77 11.31
N GLU A 27 14.24 -19.08 11.13
CA GLU A 27 13.71 -19.64 9.89
C GLU A 27 12.22 -19.34 9.72
N TYR A 28 11.43 -19.47 10.79
CA TYR A 28 10.03 -19.04 10.82
C TYR A 28 9.85 -17.54 10.53
N VAL A 29 10.69 -16.69 11.11
CA VAL A 29 10.65 -15.24 10.85
C VAL A 29 11.05 -14.91 9.42
N LYS A 30 12.03 -15.61 8.82
CA LYS A 30 12.39 -15.45 7.41
C LYS A 30 11.22 -15.78 6.48
N LEU A 31 10.52 -16.89 6.73
CA LEU A 31 9.34 -17.27 5.96
C LEU A 31 8.19 -16.27 6.11
N ASP A 32 7.90 -15.79 7.33
CA ASP A 32 6.86 -14.77 7.58
C ASP A 32 7.19 -13.42 6.90
N VAL A 33 8.48 -13.03 6.88
CA VAL A 33 8.94 -11.83 6.17
C VAL A 33 8.79 -12.01 4.66
N ILE A 34 9.15 -13.17 4.11
CA ILE A 34 8.98 -13.47 2.69
C ILE A 34 7.50 -13.41 2.30
N ASP A 35 6.61 -14.02 3.09
CA ASP A 35 5.16 -14.00 2.80
C ASP A 35 4.59 -12.58 2.82
N LYS A 36 4.98 -11.75 3.79
CA LYS A 36 4.61 -10.32 3.82
C LYS A 36 5.13 -9.54 2.61
N ILE A 37 6.38 -9.79 2.20
CA ILE A 37 6.97 -9.15 1.01
C ILE A 37 6.20 -9.56 -0.24
N VAL A 38 5.95 -10.85 -0.44
CA VAL A 38 5.19 -11.35 -1.59
C VAL A 38 3.80 -10.73 -1.60
N ARG A 39 3.09 -10.72 -0.47
CA ARG A 39 1.76 -10.11 -0.37
C ARG A 39 1.78 -8.61 -0.68
N LEU A 40 2.80 -7.88 -0.24
CA LEU A 40 2.99 -6.47 -0.57
C LEU A 40 3.24 -6.27 -2.07
N PHE A 41 4.13 -7.07 -2.67
CA PHE A 41 4.40 -7.03 -4.10
C PHE A 41 3.17 -7.38 -4.92
N THR A 42 2.40 -8.40 -4.53
CA THR A 42 1.14 -8.76 -5.17
C THR A 42 0.13 -7.60 -5.09
N ALA A 43 -0.02 -6.97 -3.92
CA ALA A 43 -0.90 -5.82 -3.76
C ALA A 43 -0.47 -4.64 -4.66
N ILE A 44 0.83 -4.33 -4.72
CA ILE A 44 1.38 -3.28 -5.59
C ILE A 44 1.16 -3.65 -7.06
N ALA A 45 1.41 -4.90 -7.46
CA ALA A 45 1.21 -5.35 -8.84
C ALA A 45 -0.26 -5.25 -9.27
N ILE A 46 -1.20 -5.68 -8.42
CA ILE A 46 -2.64 -5.55 -8.68
C ILE A 46 -3.03 -4.08 -8.76
N ALA A 47 -2.57 -3.25 -7.81
CA ALA A 47 -2.85 -1.81 -7.82
C ALA A 47 -2.30 -1.12 -9.06
N ALA A 48 -1.08 -1.45 -9.49
CA ALA A 48 -0.46 -0.92 -10.69
C ALA A 48 -1.21 -1.36 -11.96
N ALA A 49 -1.56 -2.65 -12.07
CA ALA A 49 -2.35 -3.17 -13.19
C ALA A 49 -3.71 -2.48 -13.27
N PHE A 50 -4.40 -2.34 -12.14
CA PHE A 50 -5.68 -1.64 -12.07
C PHE A 50 -5.55 -0.16 -12.43
N ALA A 51 -4.53 0.53 -11.90
CA ALA A 51 -4.26 1.93 -12.23
C ALA A 51 -3.96 2.13 -13.72
N LEU A 52 -3.20 1.22 -14.33
CA LEU A 52 -2.91 1.24 -15.76
C LEU A 52 -4.19 1.09 -16.59
N LEU A 53 -5.02 0.08 -16.27
CA LEU A 53 -6.28 -0.17 -16.95
C LEU A 53 -7.25 1.01 -16.80
N LEU A 54 -7.33 1.58 -15.59
CA LEU A 54 -8.18 2.72 -15.30
C LEU A 54 -7.71 3.96 -16.08
N LEU A 55 -6.40 4.21 -16.15
CA LEU A 55 -5.83 5.29 -16.94
C LEU A 55 -6.16 5.14 -18.43
N LEU A 56 -5.98 3.94 -19.00
CA LEU A 56 -6.36 3.63 -20.38
C LEU A 56 -7.86 3.89 -20.61
N ALA A 57 -8.72 3.38 -19.73
CA ALA A 57 -10.16 3.59 -19.81
C ALA A 57 -10.52 5.08 -19.76
N LEU A 58 -9.89 5.85 -18.87
CA LEU A 58 -10.11 7.29 -18.73
C LEU A 58 -9.74 8.05 -20.01
N ILE A 59 -8.63 7.68 -20.66
CA ILE A 59 -8.21 8.29 -21.93
C ILE A 59 -9.26 8.04 -23.00
N TYR A 60 -9.68 6.79 -23.21
CA TYR A 60 -10.70 6.48 -24.21
C TYR A 60 -12.05 7.15 -23.92
N LEU A 61 -12.44 7.21 -22.65
CA LEU A 61 -13.66 7.90 -22.22
C LEU A 61 -13.55 9.41 -22.50
N SER A 62 -12.39 10.02 -22.26
CA SER A 62 -12.12 11.42 -22.60
C SER A 62 -12.31 11.70 -24.09
N PHE A 63 -11.76 10.84 -24.94
CA PHE A 63 -11.93 10.95 -26.38
C PHE A 63 -13.39 10.78 -26.80
N ALA A 64 -14.10 9.80 -26.23
CA ALA A 64 -15.52 9.59 -26.51
C ALA A 64 -16.36 10.82 -26.15
N LEU A 65 -16.12 11.43 -24.98
CA LEU A 65 -16.79 12.66 -24.56
C LEU A 65 -16.46 13.84 -25.49
N ALA A 66 -15.19 14.02 -25.84
CA ALA A 66 -14.79 15.08 -26.75
C ALA A 66 -15.45 14.91 -28.14
N TYR A 67 -15.52 13.68 -28.64
CA TYR A 67 -16.17 13.40 -29.92
C TYR A 67 -17.69 13.62 -29.87
N ALA A 68 -18.34 13.26 -28.75
CA ALA A 68 -19.76 13.50 -28.55
C ALA A 68 -20.09 15.00 -28.46
N LEU A 69 -19.18 15.82 -27.93
CA LEU A 69 -19.32 17.27 -27.80
C LEU A 69 -18.89 18.04 -29.07
N GLN A 70 -18.14 17.40 -29.96
CA GLN A 70 -17.61 18.01 -31.18
C GLN A 70 -18.69 18.64 -32.08
N PRO A 71 -19.89 18.05 -32.30
CA PRO A 71 -20.92 18.66 -33.14
C PRO A 71 -21.45 19.99 -32.61
N ALA A 72 -21.39 20.21 -31.29
CA ALA A 72 -21.93 21.40 -30.65
C ALA A 72 -20.87 22.50 -30.42
N LEU A 73 -19.63 22.13 -30.08
CA LEU A 73 -18.57 23.10 -29.72
C LEU A 73 -17.41 23.17 -30.72
N GLY A 74 -17.41 22.31 -31.75
CA GLY A 74 -16.23 22.08 -32.59
C GLY A 74 -15.13 21.33 -31.84
N SER A 75 -14.09 20.89 -32.55
CA SER A 75 -13.05 20.03 -31.98
C SER A 75 -12.29 20.72 -30.84
N VAL A 76 -11.86 21.97 -31.04
CA VAL A 76 -11.09 22.72 -30.03
C VAL A 76 -11.92 22.99 -28.77
N GLY A 77 -13.18 23.38 -28.95
CA GLY A 77 -14.09 23.65 -27.82
C GLY A 77 -14.42 22.39 -27.02
N ALA A 78 -14.60 21.25 -27.69
CA ALA A 78 -14.89 19.99 -27.04
C ALA A 78 -13.71 19.47 -26.19
N PHE A 79 -12.49 19.44 -26.74
CA PHE A 79 -11.30 19.05 -25.97
C PHE A 79 -11.01 20.04 -24.83
N GLY A 80 -11.18 21.34 -25.07
CA GLY A 80 -11.02 22.37 -24.03
C GLY A 80 -11.99 22.21 -22.87
N LEU A 81 -13.25 21.86 -23.16
CA LEU A 81 -14.26 21.63 -22.12
C LEU A 81 -13.95 20.37 -21.29
N VAL A 82 -13.57 19.27 -21.93
CA VAL A 82 -13.16 18.04 -21.22
C VAL A 82 -11.94 18.31 -20.33
N ALA A 83 -10.94 19.06 -20.83
CA ALA A 83 -9.79 19.47 -20.02
C ALA A 83 -10.19 20.36 -18.84
N GLY A 84 -11.11 21.30 -19.05
CA GLY A 84 -11.66 22.15 -18.00
C GLY A 84 -12.36 21.36 -16.90
N VAL A 85 -13.15 20.34 -17.27
CA VAL A 85 -13.79 19.42 -16.31
C VAL A 85 -12.74 18.68 -15.48
N TYR A 86 -11.66 18.17 -16.11
CA TYR A 86 -10.58 17.50 -15.37
C TYR A 86 -9.86 18.44 -14.40
N ILE A 87 -9.58 19.67 -14.80
CA ILE A 87 -8.99 20.68 -13.91
C ILE A 87 -9.94 21.00 -12.76
N PHE A 88 -11.23 21.14 -13.02
CA PHE A 88 -12.23 21.39 -11.98
C PHE A 88 -12.31 20.24 -10.96
N ILE A 89 -12.32 18.99 -11.43
CA ILE A 89 -12.26 17.79 -10.57
C ILE A 89 -10.97 17.79 -9.75
N LEU A 90 -9.82 18.13 -10.35
CA LEU A 90 -8.55 18.22 -9.65
C LEU A 90 -8.58 19.28 -8.55
N ILE A 91 -9.12 20.46 -8.83
CA ILE A 91 -9.29 21.54 -7.84
C ILE A 91 -10.18 21.07 -6.68
N LEU A 92 -11.31 20.41 -6.98
CA LEU A 92 -12.17 19.82 -5.94
C LEU A 92 -11.41 18.80 -5.09
N PHE A 93 -10.66 17.89 -5.72
CA PHE A 93 -9.86 16.89 -5.00
C PHE A 93 -8.84 17.54 -4.07
N VAL A 94 -8.16 18.60 -4.52
CA VAL A 94 -7.18 19.34 -3.72
C VAL A 94 -7.85 20.15 -2.61
N ALA A 95 -9.01 20.77 -2.87
CA ALA A 95 -9.76 21.54 -1.87
C ALA A 95 -10.32 20.64 -0.76
N PHE A 96 -10.87 19.47 -1.12
CA PHE A 96 -11.42 18.49 -0.18
C PHE A 96 -10.38 17.47 0.33
N ARG A 97 -9.08 17.69 0.07
CA ARG A 97 -7.98 16.75 0.41
C ARG A 97 -8.03 16.25 1.85
N LYS A 98 -8.38 17.13 2.80
CA LYS A 98 -8.46 16.79 4.24
C LYS A 98 -9.60 15.83 4.56
N ALA A 99 -10.71 15.94 3.85
CA ALA A 99 -11.89 15.09 4.08
C ALA A 99 -11.76 13.74 3.35
N TRP A 100 -11.18 13.72 2.16
CA TRP A 100 -11.15 12.53 1.29
C TRP A 100 -9.91 11.66 1.46
N ILE A 101 -8.75 12.23 1.83
CA ILE A 101 -7.50 11.48 1.95
C ILE A 101 -7.07 11.36 3.42
N GLU A 102 -6.96 12.48 4.14
CA GLU A 102 -6.41 12.45 5.52
C GLU A 102 -7.29 11.64 6.49
N ARG A 103 -8.61 11.86 6.49
CA ARG A 103 -9.51 11.16 7.44
C ARG A 103 -9.55 9.63 7.27
N PRO A 104 -9.73 9.06 6.06
CA PRO A 104 -9.70 7.60 5.90
C PRO A 104 -8.31 7.02 6.13
N LEU A 105 -7.24 7.71 5.74
CA LEU A 105 -5.87 7.21 5.89
C LEU A 105 -5.43 7.22 7.36
N VAL A 106 -5.80 8.25 8.14
CA VAL A 106 -5.60 8.27 9.59
C VAL A 106 -6.40 7.16 10.28
N ARG A 107 -7.64 6.91 9.88
CA ARG A 107 -8.45 5.80 10.42
C ARG A 107 -7.86 4.43 10.09
N PHE A 108 -7.37 4.26 8.86
CA PHE A 108 -6.69 3.03 8.45
C PHE A 108 -5.41 2.79 9.25
N LEU A 109 -4.52 3.79 9.34
CA LEU A 109 -3.31 3.70 10.16
C LEU A 109 -3.62 3.46 11.64
N ALA A 110 -4.62 4.16 12.18
CA ALA A 110 -5.08 3.98 13.55
C ALA A 110 -5.58 2.55 13.79
N SER A 111 -6.34 1.97 12.85
CA SER A 111 -6.81 0.58 12.96
C SER A 111 -5.68 -0.44 12.86
N LEU A 112 -4.65 -0.18 12.05
CA LEU A 112 -3.52 -1.09 11.85
C LEU A 112 -2.55 -1.08 13.04
N LEU A 113 -2.39 0.08 13.70
CA LEU A 113 -1.56 0.24 14.91
C LEU A 113 -2.28 -0.11 16.22
N MET A 114 -3.59 0.16 16.34
CA MET A 114 -4.37 -0.16 17.54
C MET A 114 -5.00 -1.55 17.53
N SER A 115 -4.93 -2.27 16.40
CA SER A 115 -5.26 -3.70 16.37
C SER A 115 -4.13 -4.49 17.05
N LYS A 116 -4.26 -4.66 18.36
CA LYS A 116 -3.44 -5.56 19.18
C LYS A 116 -3.99 -6.99 19.11
#